data_AF-A0A7Z9FDQ6-F1
#
_entry.id   AF-A0A7Z9FDQ6-F1
#
_cell.length_a   1.000
_cell.length_b   1.000
_cell.length_c   1.000
_cell.angle_alpha   90.00
_cell.angle_beta   90.00
_cell.angle_gamma   90.00
#
_symmetry.space_group_name_H-M   'P 1'
#
loop_
_entity.id
_entity.type
_entity.pdbx_description
1 polymer ?
#
loop_
_entity_poly.entity_id
_entity_poly.type
_entity_poly.pdbx_seq_one_letter_code
_entity_poly.pdbx_strand_id
1 'polypeptide(L)'
;MRQRNIYLIILAFVVIGPLVQPQVLITEMLIFGIVAVASNIMIGYTGMLSFGQAMFFGIGAYVAGLLLKAGIPLIIAMPAAVLFVLVLSIAVGAFCVPRTGLYFICITFAFNQMFYFIAYSWTDLTGGEDGLAG
;
A
#
# COMPACT_ATOMS: atom_id res chain seq x y z
N MET A 1 19.04 12.08 -24.64
CA MET A 1 18.50 13.40 -24.23
C MET A 1 17.00 13.38 -23.90
N ARG A 2 16.16 12.60 -24.60
CA ARG A 2 14.70 12.49 -24.34
C ARG A 2 14.32 11.96 -22.94
N GLN A 3 15.07 10.98 -22.41
CA GLN A 3 14.85 10.41 -21.07
C GLN A 3 15.13 11.40 -19.93
N ARG A 4 16.19 12.22 -20.04
CA ARG A 4 16.54 13.24 -19.02
C ARG A 4 15.45 14.29 -18.84
N ASN A 5 14.77 14.67 -19.92
CA ASN A 5 13.67 15.63 -19.86
C ASN A 5 12.42 15.06 -19.19
N ILE A 6 12.17 13.74 -19.32
CA ILE A 6 11.04 13.07 -18.65
C ILE A 6 11.22 13.12 -17.13
N TYR A 7 12.42 12.78 -16.63
CA TYR A 7 12.69 12.86 -15.18
C TYR A 7 12.56 14.27 -14.63
N LEU A 8 12.98 15.29 -15.39
CA LEU A 8 12.84 16.69 -15.00
C LEU A 8 11.37 17.15 -14.95
N ILE A 9 10.53 16.69 -15.89
CA ILE A 9 9.10 17.00 -15.90
C ILE A 9 8.39 16.34 -14.71
N ILE A 10 8.74 15.09 -14.38
CA ILE A 10 8.19 14.39 -13.22
C ILE A 10 8.59 15.10 -11.93
N LEU A 11 9.86 15.47 -11.79
CA LEU A 11 10.36 16.18 -10.63
C LEU A 11 9.71 17.57 -10.47
N ALA A 12 9.53 18.29 -11.57
CA ALA A 12 8.81 19.56 -11.56
C ALA A 12 7.34 19.38 -11.16
N PHE A 13 6.66 18.34 -11.63
CA PHE A 13 5.29 18.04 -11.25
C PHE A 13 5.15 17.70 -9.76
N VAL A 14 6.09 16.94 -9.18
CA VAL A 14 6.08 16.59 -7.75
C VAL A 14 6.31 17.81 -6.86
N VAL A 15 7.14 18.77 -7.29
CA VAL A 15 7.46 19.97 -6.50
C VAL A 15 6.43 21.09 -6.67
N ILE A 16 5.92 21.29 -7.89
CA ILE A 16 5.01 22.40 -8.23
C ILE A 16 3.54 21.99 -8.08
N GLY A 17 3.22 20.72 -8.32
CA GLY A 17 1.88 20.16 -8.15
C GLY A 17 1.23 20.56 -6.81
N PRO A 18 1.91 20.39 -5.65
CA PRO A 18 1.45 20.79 -4.31
C PRO A 18 0.95 22.22 -4.16
N LEU A 19 1.38 23.12 -5.04
CA LEU A 19 1.06 24.54 -4.99
C LEU A 19 -0.12 24.93 -5.89
N VAL A 20 -0.48 24.09 -6.86
CA VAL A 20 -1.47 24.42 -7.91
C VAL A 20 -2.75 23.59 -7.78
N GLN A 21 -2.66 22.38 -7.23
CA GLN A 21 -3.78 21.44 -7.11
C GLN A 21 -4.23 21.27 -5.65
N PRO A 22 -5.47 20.82 -5.41
CA PRO A 22 -5.92 20.49 -4.05
C PRO A 22 -5.02 19.44 -3.41
N GLN A 23 -4.57 19.67 -2.17
CA GLN A 23 -3.66 18.77 -1.44
C GLN A 23 -4.12 17.30 -1.42
N VAL A 24 -5.42 17.06 -1.32
CA VAL A 24 -5.99 15.70 -1.30
C VAL A 24 -5.69 14.97 -2.61
N LEU A 25 -5.97 15.59 -3.75
CA LEU A 25 -5.78 14.99 -5.07
C LEU A 25 -4.32 14.63 -5.30
N ILE A 26 -3.40 15.51 -4.91
CA ILE A 26 -1.95 15.29 -5.08
C ILE A 26 -1.48 14.15 -4.18
N THR A 27 -1.98 14.11 -2.94
CA THR A 27 -1.63 13.05 -1.99
C THR A 27 -2.10 11.69 -2.52
N GLU A 28 -3.32 11.60 -3.05
CA GLU A 28 -3.83 10.39 -3.69
C GLU A 28 -3.01 9.98 -4.92
N MET A 29 -2.67 10.94 -5.79
CA MET A 29 -1.81 10.69 -6.94
C MET A 29 -0.44 10.15 -6.53
N LEU A 30 0.17 10.71 -5.49
CA LEU A 30 1.46 10.24 -4.96
C LEU A 30 1.34 8.83 -4.35
N ILE A 31 0.28 8.57 -3.59
CA ILE A 31 0.01 7.25 -2.99
C ILE A 31 -0.15 6.19 -4.10
N PHE A 32 -1.02 6.42 -5.08
CA PHE A 32 -1.19 5.49 -6.20
C PHE A 32 0.07 5.39 -7.08
N GLY A 33 0.84 6.48 -7.18
CA GLY A 33 2.15 6.47 -7.83
C GLY A 33 3.13 5.49 -7.18
N ILE A 34 3.18 5.47 -5.84
CA ILE A 34 4.00 4.49 -5.09
C ILE A 34 3.53 3.06 -5.38
N VAL A 35 2.22 2.81 -5.38
CA VAL A 35 1.65 1.49 -5.71
C VAL A 35 2.00 1.06 -7.14
N ALA A 36 1.96 1.99 -8.10
CA ALA A 36 2.32 1.74 -9.49
C ALA A 36 3.81 1.40 -9.63
N VAL A 37 4.69 2.13 -8.94
CA VAL A 37 6.14 1.85 -8.91
C VAL A 37 6.42 0.49 -8.27
N ALA A 38 5.78 0.17 -7.14
CA ALA A 38 5.91 -1.14 -6.50
C ALA A 38 5.48 -2.29 -7.42
N SER A 39 4.36 -2.11 -8.13
CA SER A 39 3.87 -3.08 -9.13
C SER A 39 4.83 -3.23 -10.30
N ASN A 40 5.38 -2.12 -10.81
CA ASN A 40 6.41 -2.15 -11.84
C ASN A 40 7.69 -2.82 -11.36
N ILE A 41 8.06 -2.69 -10.08
CA ILE A 41 9.24 -3.38 -9.56
C ILE A 41 9.05 -4.89 -9.63
N MET A 42 7.86 -5.35 -9.22
CA MET A 42 7.55 -6.77 -9.21
C MET A 42 7.47 -7.34 -10.62
N ILE A 43 6.65 -6.74 -11.49
CA ILE A 43 6.47 -7.23 -12.86
C ILE A 43 7.72 -7.01 -13.71
N GLY A 44 8.31 -5.81 -13.63
CA GLY A 44 9.38 -5.35 -14.52
C GLY A 44 10.76 -5.93 -14.20
N TYR A 45 11.12 -6.13 -12.92
CA TYR A 45 12.42 -6.69 -12.56
C TYR A 45 12.36 -8.17 -12.19
N THR A 46 11.29 -8.63 -11.54
CA THR A 46 11.20 -10.03 -11.09
C THR A 46 10.43 -10.92 -12.06
N GLY A 47 9.68 -10.34 -13.01
CA GLY A 47 8.83 -11.09 -13.94
C GLY A 47 7.62 -11.75 -13.26
N MET A 48 7.39 -11.48 -11.97
CA MET A 48 6.30 -12.05 -11.20
C MET A 48 5.17 -11.04 -11.04
N LEU A 49 3.94 -11.46 -11.33
CA LEU A 49 2.74 -10.68 -11.08
C LEU A 49 2.20 -11.02 -9.68
N SER A 50 1.95 -10.02 -8.83
CA SER A 50 1.32 -10.21 -7.51
C SER A 50 0.02 -9.43 -7.42
N PHE A 51 -1.03 -10.09 -6.92
CA PHE A 51 -2.30 -9.45 -6.58
C PHE A 51 -2.43 -9.13 -5.09
N GLY A 52 -1.32 -9.16 -4.34
CA GLY A 52 -1.30 -8.91 -2.89
C GLY A 52 -1.28 -7.45 -2.45
N GLN A 53 -1.17 -6.48 -3.37
CA GLN A 53 -0.93 -5.07 -3.04
C GLN A 53 -2.04 -4.45 -2.18
N ALA A 54 -3.31 -4.79 -2.45
CA ALA A 54 -4.45 -4.22 -1.73
C ALA A 54 -4.44 -4.58 -0.24
N MET A 55 -3.99 -5.79 0.10
CA MET A 55 -3.82 -6.25 1.48
C MET A 55 -2.84 -5.36 2.25
N PHE A 56 -1.64 -5.14 1.72
CA PHE A 56 -0.62 -4.33 2.39
C PHE A 56 -1.06 -2.87 2.51
N PHE A 57 -1.71 -2.35 1.47
CA PHE A 57 -2.27 -1.00 1.47
C PHE A 57 -3.36 -0.84 2.53
N GLY A 58 -4.33 -1.76 2.58
CA GLY A 58 -5.43 -1.76 3.54
C GLY A 58 -4.95 -1.92 4.98
N ILE A 59 -4.07 -2.89 5.25
CA ILE A 59 -3.53 -3.11 6.60
C ILE A 59 -2.78 -1.86 7.10
N GLY A 60 -1.98 -1.23 6.23
CA GLY A 60 -1.29 0.03 6.59
C GLY A 60 -2.26 1.14 6.94
N ALA A 61 -3.34 1.30 6.18
CA ALA A 61 -4.39 2.28 6.45
C ALA A 61 -5.13 2.00 7.77
N TYR A 62 -5.52 0.74 8.02
CA TYR A 62 -6.18 0.36 9.27
C TYR A 62 -5.29 0.55 10.49
N VAL A 63 -4.03 0.14 10.43
CA VAL A 63 -3.10 0.31 11.56
C VAL A 63 -2.87 1.78 11.84
N ALA A 64 -2.65 2.61 10.81
CA ALA A 64 -2.52 4.06 11.00
C ALA A 64 -3.80 4.67 11.58
N GLY A 65 -4.97 4.32 11.05
CA GLY A 65 -6.28 4.79 11.53
C GLY A 65 -6.57 4.40 12.98
N LEU A 66 -6.26 3.16 13.37
CA LEU A 66 -6.43 2.68 14.74
C LEU A 66 -5.51 3.38 15.73
N LEU A 67 -4.24 3.62 15.36
CA LEU A 67 -3.30 4.34 16.21
C LEU A 67 -3.74 5.81 16.39
N LEU A 68 -4.21 6.46 15.32
CA LEU A 68 -4.76 7.81 15.40
C LEU A 68 -6.01 7.87 16.28
N LYS A 69 -6.92 6.91 16.14
CA LYS A 69 -8.12 6.79 16.99
C LYS A 69 -7.78 6.53 18.46
N ALA A 70 -6.66 5.85 18.72
CA ALA A 70 -6.11 5.67 20.07
C ALA A 70 -5.41 6.92 20.64
N GLY A 71 -5.39 8.04 19.90
CA GLY A 71 -4.79 9.30 20.33
C GLY A 71 -3.28 9.40 20.12
N ILE A 72 -2.67 8.45 19.37
CA ILE A 72 -1.24 8.48 19.06
C ILE A 72 -1.01 9.55 17.97
N PRO A 73 -0.02 10.44 18.12
CA PRO A 73 0.23 11.48 17.14
C PRO A 73 0.65 10.91 15.79
N LEU A 74 0.26 11.58 14.70
CA LEU A 74 0.54 11.16 13.31
C LEU A 74 2.02 10.83 13.06
N ILE A 75 2.92 11.62 13.63
CA ILE A 75 4.38 11.45 13.52
C ILE A 75 4.86 10.09 14.02
N ILE A 76 4.18 9.50 15.01
CA ILE A 76 4.50 8.18 15.57
C ILE A 76 3.64 7.10 14.90
N ALA A 77 2.37 7.41 14.62
CA ALA A 77 1.43 6.47 14.02
C ALA A 77 1.88 6.01 12.62
N MET A 78 2.39 6.92 11.78
CA MET A 78 2.83 6.57 10.42
C MET A 78 4.04 5.61 10.40
N PRO A 79 5.17 5.89 11.07
CA PRO A 79 6.29 4.95 11.12
C PRO A 79 5.91 3.60 11.76
N ALA A 80 5.07 3.63 12.80
CA ALA A 80 4.59 2.40 13.44
C ALA A 80 3.75 1.54 12.49
N ALA A 81 2.86 2.16 11.70
CA ALA A 81 2.09 1.46 10.67
C ALA A 81 2.99 0.86 9.59
N VAL A 82 3.98 1.62 9.11
CA VAL A 82 4.97 1.11 8.13
C VAL A 82 5.75 -0.07 8.70
N LEU A 83 6.21 0.01 9.95
CA LEU A 83 6.97 -1.05 10.60
C LEU A 83 6.10 -2.31 10.79
N PHE A 84 4.84 -2.15 11.17
CA PHE A 84 3.89 -3.25 11.27
C PHE A 84 3.68 -3.95 9.92
N VAL A 85 3.41 -3.18 8.86
CA VAL A 85 3.23 -3.73 7.51
C VAL A 85 4.52 -4.38 7.00
N LEU A 86 5.70 -3.85 7.32
CA LEU A 86 6.99 -4.43 6.98
C LEU A 86 7.15 -5.82 7.60
N VAL A 87 6.87 -5.98 8.90
CA VAL A 87 6.93 -7.28 9.56
C VAL A 87 5.94 -8.26 8.94
N LEU A 88 4.71 -7.81 8.69
CA LEU A 88 3.66 -8.64 8.08
C LEU A 88 4.00 -9.04 6.64
N SER A 89 4.60 -8.16 5.86
CA SER A 89 5.02 -8.45 4.48
C SER A 89 6.22 -9.39 4.40
N ILE A 90 7.12 -9.38 5.38
CA ILE A 90 8.16 -10.43 5.50
C ILE A 90 7.50 -11.78 5.75
N ALA A 91 6.54 -11.85 6.68
CA ALA A 91 5.86 -13.09 7.00
C ALA A 91 5.11 -13.66 5.78
N VAL A 92 4.28 -12.85 5.11
CA VAL A 92 3.55 -13.27 3.90
C VAL A 92 4.52 -13.58 2.75
N GLY A 93 5.57 -12.77 2.59
CA GLY A 93 6.60 -12.94 1.58
C GLY A 93 7.32 -14.28 1.71
N ALA A 94 7.62 -14.74 2.92
CA ALA A 94 8.25 -16.03 3.17
C ALA A 94 7.42 -17.21 2.61
N PHE A 95 6.09 -17.12 2.61
CA PHE A 95 5.21 -18.14 2.03
C PHE A 95 5.06 -18.01 0.51
N CYS A 96 5.11 -16.79 -0.02
CA CYS A 96 4.87 -16.53 -1.44
C CYS A 96 6.11 -16.72 -2.31
N VAL A 97 7.27 -16.20 -1.89
CA VAL A 97 8.52 -16.14 -2.69
C VAL A 97 9.02 -17.50 -3.20
N PRO A 98 8.91 -18.62 -2.45
CA PRO A 98 9.35 -19.93 -2.97
C PRO A 98 8.55 -20.42 -4.18
N ARG A 99 7.43 -19.76 -4.53
CA ARG A 99 6.51 -20.19 -5.57
C ARG A 99 6.70 -19.30 -6.79
N THR A 100 6.69 -19.90 -7.97
CA THR A 100 6.92 -19.19 -9.24
C THR A 100 5.72 -19.30 -10.16
N GLY A 101 5.60 -18.32 -11.07
CA GLY A 101 4.56 -18.29 -12.09
C GLY A 101 3.14 -18.19 -11.51
N LEU A 102 2.23 -19.05 -11.98
CA LEU A 102 0.81 -19.01 -11.62
C LEU A 102 0.56 -19.24 -10.12
N TYR A 103 1.37 -20.08 -9.47
CA TYR A 103 1.21 -20.37 -8.05
C TYR A 103 1.43 -19.14 -7.18
N PHE A 104 2.40 -18.29 -7.54
CA PHE A 104 2.64 -17.02 -6.84
C PHE A 104 1.44 -16.08 -6.94
N ILE A 105 0.83 -15.99 -8.12
CA ILE A 105 -0.37 -15.19 -8.38
C ILE A 105 -1.53 -15.70 -7.52
N CYS A 106 -1.82 -17.00 -7.54
CA CYS A 106 -2.92 -17.59 -6.80
C CYS A 106 -2.77 -17.43 -5.28
N ILE A 107 -1.55 -17.63 -4.76
CA ILE A 107 -1.30 -17.51 -3.32
C ILE A 107 -1.39 -16.05 -2.87
N THR A 108 -0.81 -15.11 -3.62
CA THR A 108 -0.91 -13.68 -3.28
C THR A 108 -2.36 -13.18 -3.35
N PHE A 109 -3.14 -13.66 -4.32
CA PHE A 109 -4.59 -13.39 -4.39
C PHE A 109 -5.35 -13.99 -3.20
N ALA A 110 -5.05 -15.24 -2.83
CA ALA A 110 -5.68 -15.90 -1.69
C ALA A 110 -5.40 -15.16 -0.38
N PHE A 111 -4.16 -14.72 -0.15
CA PHE A 111 -3.83 -13.87 1.00
C PHE A 111 -4.61 -12.55 0.95
N ASN A 112 -4.66 -11.89 -0.20
CA ASN A 112 -5.40 -10.65 -0.33
C ASN A 112 -6.87 -10.82 0.07
N GLN A 113 -7.50 -11.87 -0.43
CA GLN A 113 -8.90 -12.17 -0.12
C GLN A 113 -9.10 -12.59 1.33
N MET A 114 -8.18 -13.35 1.92
CA MET A 114 -8.23 -13.74 3.33
C MET A 114 -8.22 -12.51 4.25
N PHE A 115 -7.32 -11.56 4.01
CA PHE A 115 -7.26 -10.33 4.80
C PHE A 115 -8.44 -9.41 4.54
N TYR A 116 -8.98 -9.38 3.32
CA TYR A 116 -10.25 -8.71 3.05
C TYR A 116 -11.37 -9.29 3.90
N PHE A 117 -11.52 -10.62 3.97
CA PHE A 117 -12.52 -11.25 4.82
C PHE A 117 -12.29 -10.97 6.31
N ILE A 118 -11.04 -10.96 6.78
CA ILE A 118 -10.72 -10.58 8.15
C ILE A 118 -11.17 -9.14 8.44
N ALA A 119 -10.84 -8.20 7.55
CA ALA A 119 -11.23 -6.81 7.72
C ALA A 119 -12.75 -6.62 7.66
N TYR A 120 -13.45 -7.38 6.83
CA TYR A 120 -14.90 -7.31 6.69
C TYR A 120 -15.64 -7.97 7.87
N SER A 121 -15.17 -9.12 8.36
CA SER A 121 -15.82 -9.86 9.45
C SER A 121 -15.51 -9.30 10.84
N TRP A 122 -14.43 -8.55 11.02
CA TRP A 122 -13.98 -8.09 12.34
C TRP A 122 -14.60 -6.75 12.74
N THR A 123 -15.90 -6.76 13.02
CA THR A 123 -16.68 -5.56 13.37
C THR A 123 -16.09 -4.72 14.51
N ASP A 124 -15.61 -5.36 15.58
CA ASP A 124 -15.17 -4.64 16.78
C ASP A 124 -13.90 -3.79 16.58
N LEU A 125 -12.99 -4.25 15.71
CA LEU A 125 -11.69 -3.61 15.52
C LEU A 125 -11.66 -2.77 14.24
N THR A 126 -12.13 -3.29 13.11
CA THR A 126 -12.06 -2.60 11.81
C THR A 126 -13.33 -1.82 11.49
N GLY A 127 -14.40 -1.99 12.27
CA GLY A 127 -15.74 -1.50 11.94
C GLY A 127 -16.45 -2.38 10.90
N GLY A 128 -15.85 -3.50 10.49
CA GLY A 128 -16.43 -4.45 9.53
C GLY A 128 -16.84 -3.77 8.22
N GLU A 129 -18.13 -3.80 7.92
CA GLU A 129 -18.73 -3.20 6.73
C GLU A 129 -18.82 -1.67 6.77
N ASP A 130 -18.92 -1.07 7.96
CA ASP A 130 -18.96 0.38 8.14
C ASP A 130 -17.56 1.01 8.08
N GLY A 131 -16.53 0.20 8.29
CA GLY A 131 -15.14 0.64 8.33
C GLY A 131 -14.82 1.55 9.54
N LEU A 132 -13.62 2.13 9.52
CA LEU A 132 -13.22 3.08 10.55
C LEU A 132 -13.72 4.48 10.17
N ALA A 133 -14.72 4.97 10.90
CA ALA A 133 -15.08 6.38 10.88
C ALA A 133 -13.93 7.22 11.46
N GLY A 134 -13.48 8.20 10.68
CA GLY A 134 -12.50 9.22 11.07
C GLY A 134 -13.16 10.48 11.60
#